data_AF-A0A525CK83-F1
#
_entry.id   AF-A0A525CK83-F1
#
_cell.length_a   1.000
_cell.length_b   1.000
_cell.length_c   1.000
_cell.angle_alpha   90.00
_cell.angle_beta   90.00
_cell.angle_gamma   90.00
#
_symmetry.space_group_name_H-M   'P 1'
#
loop_
_entity.id
_entity.type
_entity.pdbx_description
1 polymer ?
#
loop_
_entity_poly.entity_id
_entity_poly.type
_entity_poly.pdbx_seq_one_letter_code
_entity_poly.pdbx_strand_id
1 'polypeptide(L)'
;MQFRNGVFIITEENNCPLYNVGEEMEISEDSLKLPASKATCLILAKDVIELATEDVAFESLQQGQSKRNKFECGGCVGIIRFEFKKEKGYATLQMKLLAAAERKEKIKLVANYAGILRSITIFSSLSDDDLLDLATLLEFEEFAWGFPICQKGDPGKNLYIIITGRVEVVDDDGVVLAEMGTGDVFGEMSLLSGERVSTTIQASEPCEIATMSQKNFRHILNKYPALQVFFYKLLVSRITTINVQRAEELASGMVGQLSDISPVELCQMINSNQKTGHLKIESNDYNGRILFNEGEVIKGDFAGKEDQEAFYEILSLNDGRFKFVQGLTRAEKKLPVIGGFMGMLMEGMKRLDDQRG
;
A
#
# COMPACT_ATOMS: atom_id res chain seq x y z
N MET A 1 -51.27 3.20 -4.32
CA MET A 1 -49.81 3.34 -4.11
C MET A 1 -49.19 2.09 -3.47
N GLN A 2 -48.34 1.38 -4.20
CA GLN A 2 -47.73 0.09 -3.79
C GLN A 2 -46.51 0.26 -2.86
N PHE A 3 -45.86 1.43 -2.88
CA PHE A 3 -44.56 1.69 -2.25
C PHE A 3 -44.63 2.76 -1.12
N ARG A 4 -45.59 2.62 -0.18
CA ARG A 4 -45.70 3.46 1.02
C ARG A 4 -45.26 2.71 2.28
N ASN A 5 -44.69 3.43 3.24
CA ASN A 5 -44.28 2.92 4.56
C ASN A 5 -43.34 1.71 4.45
N GLY A 6 -42.14 1.95 3.94
CA GLY A 6 -41.15 0.91 3.63
C GLY A 6 -39.74 1.45 3.46
N VAL A 7 -38.81 0.54 3.21
CA VAL A 7 -37.38 0.84 3.05
C VAL A 7 -36.94 0.34 1.67
N PHE A 8 -36.20 1.19 0.96
CA PHE A 8 -35.43 0.81 -0.21
C PHE A 8 -34.00 0.50 0.22
N ILE A 9 -33.55 -0.74 0.00
CA ILE A 9 -32.21 -1.20 0.38
C ILE A 9 -31.38 -1.40 -0.87
N ILE A 10 -30.16 -0.86 -0.90
CA ILE A 10 -29.25 -1.08 -2.02
C ILE A 10 -28.69 -2.50 -1.95
N THR A 11 -28.96 -3.30 -2.97
CA THR A 11 -28.56 -4.71 -3.03
C THR A 11 -27.30 -4.93 -3.86
N GLU A 12 -27.05 -4.07 -4.86
CA GLU A 12 -25.84 -4.12 -5.68
C GLU A 12 -25.37 -2.69 -5.96
N GLU A 13 -24.05 -2.49 -5.97
CA GLU A 13 -23.43 -1.20 -6.23
C GLU A 13 -22.25 -1.39 -7.18
N ASN A 14 -22.28 -0.67 -8.30
CA ASN A 14 -21.20 -0.65 -9.26
C ASN A 14 -20.82 0.79 -9.58
N ASN A 15 -19.75 1.29 -8.96
CA ASN A 15 -19.15 2.60 -9.20
C ASN A 15 -20.04 3.82 -8.84
N CYS A 16 -20.92 3.67 -7.84
CA CYS A 16 -21.71 4.75 -7.28
C CYS A 16 -20.85 5.61 -6.33
N PRO A 17 -20.75 6.93 -6.56
CA PRO A 17 -19.93 7.82 -5.73
C PRO A 17 -20.54 8.13 -4.35
N LEU A 18 -21.83 7.84 -4.15
CA LEU A 18 -22.60 8.34 -3.00
C LEU A 18 -23.12 7.25 -2.07
N TYR A 19 -23.50 6.08 -2.61
CA TYR A 19 -24.13 5.03 -1.82
C TYR A 19 -23.37 3.70 -1.85
N ASN A 20 -23.68 2.81 -0.90
CA ASN A 20 -23.11 1.46 -0.77
C ASN A 20 -24.20 0.40 -0.70
N VAL A 21 -23.83 -0.86 -1.00
CA VAL A 21 -24.68 -2.02 -0.69
C VAL A 21 -25.02 -2.04 0.81
N GLY A 22 -26.28 -2.30 1.14
CA GLY A 22 -26.80 -2.36 2.50
C GLY A 22 -27.29 -1.02 3.05
N GLU A 23 -27.09 0.09 2.33
CA GLU A 23 -27.66 1.37 2.74
C GLU A 23 -29.16 1.44 2.47
N GLU A 24 -29.85 2.12 3.38
CA GLU A 24 -31.31 2.13 3.48
C GLU A 24 -31.87 3.54 3.27
N MET A 25 -32.92 3.63 2.46
CA MET A 25 -33.72 4.84 2.29
C MET A 25 -35.14 4.55 2.77
N GLU A 26 -35.55 5.23 3.83
CA GLU A 26 -36.83 4.98 4.51
C GLU A 26 -37.89 5.96 3.97
N ILE A 27 -38.99 5.41 3.47
CA ILE A 27 -40.16 6.19 3.07
C ILE A 27 -41.23 6.05 4.14
N SER A 28 -41.56 7.17 4.76
CA SER A 28 -42.79 7.37 5.53
C SER A 28 -43.80 8.14 4.68
N GLU A 29 -45.08 8.15 5.08
CA GLU A 29 -46.21 8.72 4.31
C GLU A 29 -45.92 10.07 3.61
N ASP A 30 -45.19 10.97 4.27
CA ASP A 30 -44.87 12.31 3.75
C ASP A 30 -43.37 12.65 3.75
N SER A 31 -42.49 11.67 3.99
CA SER A 31 -41.04 11.96 4.09
C SER A 31 -40.16 10.83 3.61
N LEU A 32 -39.14 11.18 2.82
CA LEU A 32 -38.01 10.33 2.50
C LEU A 32 -36.86 10.63 3.46
N LYS A 33 -36.45 9.66 4.27
CA LYS A 33 -35.22 9.72 5.06
C LYS A 33 -34.11 9.01 4.31
N LEU A 34 -32.98 9.69 4.20
CA LEU A 34 -31.77 9.19 3.55
C LEU A 34 -30.69 8.89 4.61
N PRO A 35 -29.67 8.07 4.27
CA PRO A 35 -28.54 7.80 5.16
C PRO A 35 -27.91 9.10 5.69
N ALA A 36 -27.84 9.24 7.02
CA ALA A 36 -27.28 10.42 7.66
C ALA A 36 -25.77 10.55 7.39
N SER A 37 -25.27 11.80 7.37
CA SER A 37 -23.84 12.13 7.23
C SER A 37 -23.21 11.82 5.86
N LYS A 38 -24.02 11.75 4.78
CA LYS A 38 -23.53 11.60 3.40
C LYS A 38 -24.19 12.61 2.45
N ALA A 39 -23.50 12.91 1.35
CA ALA A 39 -24.08 13.69 0.27
C ALA A 39 -25.24 12.93 -0.38
N THR A 40 -26.34 13.63 -0.67
CA THR A 40 -27.57 13.05 -1.22
C THR A 40 -27.55 13.07 -2.74
N CYS A 41 -27.86 11.94 -3.39
CA CYS A 41 -28.15 11.93 -4.82
C CYS A 41 -29.59 12.36 -5.06
N LEU A 42 -29.77 13.56 -5.60
CA LEU A 42 -31.11 14.07 -5.91
C LEU A 42 -31.81 13.28 -7.02
N ILE A 43 -31.05 12.62 -7.90
CA ILE A 43 -31.61 11.74 -8.95
C ILE A 43 -32.26 10.53 -8.31
N LEU A 44 -31.52 9.80 -7.48
CA LEU A 44 -32.05 8.64 -6.76
C LEU A 44 -33.20 9.04 -5.83
N ALA A 45 -33.08 10.16 -5.12
CA ALA A 45 -34.15 10.66 -4.26
C ALA A 45 -35.43 10.96 -5.05
N LYS A 46 -35.30 11.57 -6.23
CA LYS A 46 -36.42 11.82 -7.14
C LYS A 46 -37.04 10.51 -7.63
N ASP A 47 -36.24 9.56 -8.11
CA ASP A 47 -36.73 8.26 -8.60
C ASP A 47 -37.50 7.51 -7.50
N VAL A 48 -36.97 7.52 -6.27
CA VAL A 48 -37.60 6.90 -5.10
C VAL A 48 -38.91 7.60 -4.71
N ILE A 49 -38.99 8.93 -4.85
CA ILE A 49 -40.22 9.70 -4.63
C ILE A 49 -41.26 9.44 -5.73
N GLU A 50 -40.85 9.36 -7.01
CA GLU A 50 -41.73 9.02 -8.13
C GLU A 50 -42.33 7.62 -7.94
N LEU A 51 -41.50 6.63 -7.59
CA LEU A 51 -41.95 5.27 -7.27
C LEU A 51 -42.95 5.24 -6.08
N ALA A 52 -42.75 6.09 -5.08
CA ALA A 52 -43.65 6.17 -3.92
C ALA A 52 -44.99 6.85 -4.22
N THR A 53 -45.05 7.68 -5.27
CA THR A 53 -46.20 8.53 -5.63
C THR A 53 -47.02 8.00 -6.82
N GLU A 54 -46.48 7.08 -7.63
CA GLU A 54 -47.23 6.49 -8.74
C GLU A 54 -48.41 5.60 -8.26
N ASP A 55 -49.61 5.93 -8.72
CA ASP A 55 -50.80 5.08 -8.66
C ASP A 55 -50.89 4.22 -9.95
N VAL A 56 -50.91 2.90 -9.78
CA VAL A 56 -50.80 1.94 -10.88
C VAL A 56 -52.06 1.99 -11.76
N ALA A 57 -51.95 2.64 -12.92
CA ALA A 57 -52.88 2.46 -14.02
C ALA A 57 -52.10 2.25 -15.32
N PHE A 58 -51.44 1.10 -15.47
CA PHE A 58 -51.12 0.52 -16.79
C PHE A 58 -50.70 -0.95 -16.62
N GLU A 59 -51.66 -1.85 -16.65
CA GLU A 59 -51.42 -3.23 -17.07
C GLU A 59 -51.38 -3.26 -18.60
N SER A 60 -50.22 -3.56 -19.18
CA SER A 60 -50.16 -4.34 -20.40
C SER A 60 -48.76 -4.88 -20.66
N LEU A 61 -48.67 -6.21 -20.68
CA LEU A 61 -47.79 -7.04 -21.49
C LEU A 61 -46.29 -7.04 -21.13
N GLN A 62 -45.90 -7.97 -20.25
CA GLN A 62 -44.96 -9.04 -20.63
C GLN A 62 -45.01 -10.18 -19.61
N GLN A 63 -45.18 -11.39 -20.17
CA GLN A 63 -45.38 -12.66 -19.48
C GLN A 63 -44.27 -12.98 -18.45
N GLY A 64 -44.70 -13.58 -17.34
CA GLY A 64 -43.91 -14.53 -16.55
C GLY A 64 -42.62 -14.00 -15.95
N GLN A 65 -42.70 -13.30 -14.82
CA GLN A 65 -41.68 -13.28 -13.75
C GLN A 65 -42.22 -12.44 -12.60
N SER A 66 -42.00 -12.89 -11.36
CA SER A 66 -42.29 -12.14 -10.13
C SER A 66 -41.55 -10.79 -10.18
N LYS A 67 -42.22 -9.69 -10.58
CA LYS A 67 -41.57 -8.45 -11.05
C LYS A 67 -42.10 -7.20 -10.33
N ARG A 68 -41.15 -6.34 -9.95
CA ARG A 68 -41.22 -4.91 -9.50
C ARG A 68 -40.82 -4.59 -8.05
N ASN A 69 -39.94 -5.37 -7.42
CA ASN A 69 -39.25 -4.88 -6.21
C ASN A 69 -37.82 -4.40 -6.46
N LYS A 70 -37.20 -4.71 -7.62
CA LYS A 70 -35.82 -4.32 -7.95
C LYS A 70 -35.81 -3.16 -8.92
N PHE A 71 -35.05 -2.12 -8.60
CA PHE A 71 -34.94 -0.88 -9.35
C PHE A 71 -33.46 -0.58 -9.65
N GLU A 72 -33.21 0.15 -10.73
CA GLU A 72 -31.87 0.58 -11.15
C GLU A 72 -31.80 2.11 -11.15
N CYS A 73 -30.73 2.67 -10.58
CA CYS A 73 -30.44 4.09 -10.67
C CYS A 73 -29.67 4.39 -11.95
N GLY A 74 -30.22 5.25 -12.82
CA GLY A 74 -29.59 5.66 -14.09
C GLY A 74 -28.70 6.90 -14.00
N GLY A 75 -28.35 7.36 -12.79
CA GLY A 75 -27.94 8.76 -12.58
C GLY A 75 -26.45 9.12 -12.60
N CYS A 76 -25.50 8.19 -12.77
CA CYS A 76 -24.07 8.51 -12.72
C CYS A 76 -23.17 7.54 -13.52
N VAL A 77 -21.83 7.67 -13.39
CA VAL A 77 -20.80 6.76 -13.95
C VAL A 77 -20.97 5.31 -13.45
N GLY A 78 -21.84 5.09 -12.47
CA GLY A 78 -22.16 3.80 -11.88
C GLY A 78 -23.65 3.49 -11.83
N ILE A 79 -23.95 2.22 -11.59
CA ILE A 79 -25.30 1.67 -11.48
C ILE A 79 -25.45 1.07 -10.08
N ILE A 80 -26.54 1.41 -9.38
CA ILE A 80 -26.96 0.69 -8.18
C ILE A 80 -28.27 -0.02 -8.44
N ARG A 81 -28.41 -1.22 -7.88
CA ARG A 81 -29.68 -1.94 -7.77
C ARG A 81 -30.19 -1.84 -6.35
N PHE A 82 -31.48 -1.55 -6.20
CA PHE A 82 -32.10 -1.42 -4.90
C PHE A 82 -33.46 -2.11 -4.86
N GLU A 83 -33.81 -2.62 -3.68
CA GLU A 83 -35.01 -3.42 -3.45
C GLU A 83 -35.97 -2.74 -2.47
N PHE A 84 -37.26 -2.64 -2.80
CA PHE A 84 -38.30 -2.18 -1.88
C PHE A 84 -38.78 -3.28 -0.93
N LYS A 85 -38.88 -2.95 0.37
CA LYS A 85 -39.47 -3.81 1.39
C LYS A 85 -40.40 -3.00 2.31
N LYS A 86 -41.63 -3.49 2.52
CA LYS A 86 -42.65 -2.86 3.38
C LYS A 86 -42.35 -3.17 4.87
N GLU A 87 -42.28 -2.16 5.74
CA GLU A 87 -41.81 -2.29 7.14
C GLU A 87 -42.69 -3.25 7.99
N LYS A 88 -42.20 -3.94 9.05
CA LYS A 88 -41.11 -3.66 10.02
C LYS A 88 -40.25 -4.90 10.33
N GLY A 89 -38.94 -4.66 10.50
CA GLY A 89 -37.89 -5.65 10.76
C GLY A 89 -37.07 -5.82 9.48
N TYR A 90 -35.86 -5.29 9.35
CA TYR A 90 -34.66 -5.73 10.05
C TYR A 90 -33.61 -4.60 10.15
N ALA A 91 -33.73 -3.78 11.18
CA ALA A 91 -32.65 -3.72 12.14
C ALA A 91 -33.33 -4.00 13.46
N THR A 92 -33.16 -5.20 14.02
CA THR A 92 -33.67 -5.48 15.36
C THR A 92 -33.18 -4.37 16.29
N LEU A 93 -33.89 -4.04 17.37
CA LEU A 93 -33.36 -3.12 18.38
C LEU A 93 -31.91 -3.49 18.74
N GLN A 94 -31.63 -4.79 18.75
CA GLN A 94 -30.29 -5.38 18.89
C GLN A 94 -29.31 -4.94 17.79
N MET A 95 -29.67 -4.95 16.50
CA MET A 95 -28.82 -4.42 15.41
C MET A 95 -28.63 -2.90 15.48
N LYS A 96 -29.67 -2.14 15.83
CA LYS A 96 -29.54 -0.67 16.00
C LYS A 96 -28.64 -0.33 17.20
N LEU A 97 -28.76 -1.10 18.29
CA LEU A 97 -27.90 -0.98 19.46
C LEU A 97 -26.47 -1.43 19.14
N LEU A 98 -26.28 -2.49 18.34
CA LEU A 98 -24.96 -2.95 17.89
C LEU A 98 -24.26 -1.88 17.05
N ALA A 99 -24.93 -1.34 16.02
CA ALA A 99 -24.38 -0.26 15.19
C ALA A 99 -24.08 1.01 15.99
N ALA A 100 -24.92 1.36 16.97
CA ALA A 100 -24.67 2.48 17.88
C ALA A 100 -23.48 2.21 18.82
N ALA A 101 -23.31 0.97 19.29
CA ALA A 101 -22.18 0.55 20.12
C ALA A 101 -20.87 0.56 19.33
N GLU A 102 -20.85 -0.03 18.13
CA GLU A 102 -19.71 -0.03 17.20
C GLU A 102 -19.29 1.39 16.84
N ARG A 103 -20.26 2.28 16.57
CA ARG A 103 -19.99 3.70 16.32
C ARG A 103 -19.35 4.39 17.53
N LYS A 104 -19.86 4.11 18.74
CA LYS A 104 -19.31 4.68 19.98
C LYS A 104 -17.91 4.17 20.27
N GLU A 105 -17.64 2.91 19.94
CA GLU A 105 -16.33 2.28 20.08
C GLU A 105 -15.33 2.84 19.08
N LYS A 106 -15.72 2.98 17.79
CA LYS A 106 -14.91 3.69 16.78
C LYS A 106 -14.57 5.10 17.22
N ILE A 107 -15.53 5.86 17.74
CA ILE A 107 -15.28 7.23 18.24
C ILE A 107 -14.27 7.25 19.39
N LYS A 108 -14.32 6.27 20.31
CA LYS A 108 -13.32 6.16 21.38
C LYS A 108 -11.93 5.82 20.85
N LEU A 109 -11.86 4.88 19.90
CA LEU A 109 -10.61 4.45 19.31
C LEU A 109 -9.95 5.61 18.56
N VAL A 110 -10.74 6.33 17.78
CA VAL A 110 -10.36 7.58 17.12
C VAL A 110 -9.85 8.63 18.12
N ALA A 111 -10.52 8.80 19.25
CA ALA A 111 -10.09 9.74 20.28
C ALA A 111 -8.73 9.37 20.89
N ASN A 112 -8.42 8.07 21.02
CA ASN A 112 -7.11 7.61 21.50
C ASN A 112 -5.97 8.00 20.53
N TYR A 113 -6.24 7.95 19.23
CA TYR A 113 -5.24 8.24 18.20
C TYR A 113 -5.28 9.69 17.70
N ALA A 114 -6.22 10.52 18.16
CA ALA A 114 -6.37 11.90 17.72
C ALA A 114 -5.09 12.73 17.87
N GLY A 115 -4.34 12.53 18.97
CA GLY A 115 -3.07 13.19 19.19
C GLY A 115 -1.99 12.80 18.17
N ILE A 116 -1.92 11.52 17.81
CA ILE A 116 -0.99 11.01 16.80
C ILE A 116 -1.44 11.48 15.42
N LEU A 117 -2.72 11.33 15.06
CA LEU A 117 -3.25 11.79 13.78
C LEU A 117 -2.99 13.30 13.58
N ARG A 118 -3.11 14.11 14.63
CA ARG A 118 -2.79 15.55 14.59
C ARG A 118 -1.30 15.83 14.34
N SER A 119 -0.39 14.97 14.80
CA SER A 119 1.05 15.13 14.57
C SER A 119 1.48 14.76 13.15
N ILE A 120 0.63 14.03 12.42
CA ILE A 120 0.89 13.69 11.02
C ILE A 120 0.72 14.93 10.16
N THR A 121 1.77 15.28 9.42
CA THR A 121 1.85 16.51 8.63
C THR A 121 0.69 16.66 7.65
N ILE A 122 0.20 15.55 7.12
CA ILE A 122 -0.94 15.50 6.19
C ILE A 122 -2.24 16.01 6.79
N PHE A 123 -2.46 15.82 8.08
CA PHE A 123 -3.70 16.16 8.77
C PHE A 123 -3.63 17.52 9.48
N SER A 124 -2.47 18.18 9.46
CA SER A 124 -2.27 19.49 10.08
C SER A 124 -3.18 20.60 9.53
N SER A 125 -3.64 20.47 8.28
CA SER A 125 -4.55 21.42 7.64
C SER A 125 -6.03 21.20 7.95
N LEU A 126 -6.39 20.13 8.67
CA LEU A 126 -7.77 19.80 9.01
C LEU A 126 -8.19 20.45 10.33
N SER A 127 -9.44 20.90 10.41
CA SER A 127 -10.05 21.28 11.69
C SER A 127 -10.22 20.04 12.59
N ASP A 128 -10.46 20.25 13.89
CA ASP A 128 -10.65 19.11 14.81
C ASP A 128 -11.91 18.31 14.45
N ASP A 129 -12.97 18.98 13.98
CA ASP A 129 -14.18 18.34 13.49
C ASP A 129 -13.91 17.53 12.20
N ASP A 130 -13.13 18.09 11.26
CA ASP A 130 -12.78 17.40 10.01
C ASP A 130 -11.87 16.19 10.27
N LEU A 131 -10.96 16.30 11.24
CA LEU A 131 -10.09 15.22 11.66
C LEU A 131 -10.88 14.10 12.32
N LEU A 132 -11.86 14.45 13.17
CA LEU A 132 -12.76 13.49 13.79
C LEU A 132 -13.58 12.75 12.72
N ASP A 133 -14.15 13.49 11.76
CA ASP A 133 -14.87 12.94 10.61
C ASP A 133 -13.99 11.97 9.81
N LEU A 134 -12.75 12.38 9.47
CA LEU A 134 -11.80 11.55 8.73
C LEU A 134 -11.49 10.27 9.49
N ALA A 135 -11.25 10.38 10.79
CA ALA A 135 -10.87 9.25 11.61
C ALA A 135 -12.02 8.23 11.77
N THR A 136 -13.28 8.63 11.60
CA THR A 136 -14.40 7.65 11.52
C THR A 136 -14.34 6.73 10.30
N LEU A 137 -13.56 7.11 9.28
CA LEU A 137 -13.36 6.34 8.04
C LEU A 137 -12.11 5.44 8.09
N LEU A 138 -11.35 5.51 9.19
CA LEU A 138 -10.19 4.67 9.44
C LEU A 138 -10.59 3.38 10.15
N GLU A 139 -9.88 2.31 9.80
CA GLU A 139 -9.84 1.05 10.54
C GLU A 139 -8.42 0.87 11.08
N PHE A 140 -8.25 0.13 12.17
CA PHE A 140 -6.96 -0.01 12.83
C PHE A 140 -6.60 -1.49 12.89
N GLU A 141 -5.42 -1.81 12.38
CA GLU A 141 -4.94 -3.18 12.21
C GLU A 141 -3.53 -3.30 12.83
N GLU A 142 -3.31 -4.41 13.51
CA GLU A 142 -2.01 -4.77 14.06
C GLU A 142 -1.27 -5.73 13.12
N PHE A 143 0.00 -5.45 12.87
CA PHE A 143 0.86 -6.26 12.03
C PHE A 143 2.06 -6.77 12.83
N ALA A 144 2.25 -8.08 12.82
CA ALA A 144 3.42 -8.70 13.42
C ALA A 144 4.68 -8.46 12.59
N TRP A 145 5.84 -8.55 13.23
CA TRP A 145 7.14 -8.47 12.56
C TRP A 145 7.23 -9.43 11.36
N GLY A 146 7.75 -8.93 10.23
CA GLY A 146 7.93 -9.67 8.99
C GLY A 146 6.66 -9.91 8.18
N PHE A 147 5.49 -9.46 8.66
CA PHE A 147 4.23 -9.67 7.94
C PHE A 147 4.11 -8.72 6.74
N PRO A 148 3.79 -9.22 5.53
CA PRO A 148 3.59 -8.38 4.36
C PRO A 148 2.26 -7.63 4.45
N ILE A 149 2.32 -6.30 4.38
CA ILE A 149 1.15 -5.42 4.44
C ILE A 149 0.63 -5.12 3.04
N CYS A 150 1.54 -4.94 2.08
CA CYS A 150 1.24 -4.80 0.65
C CYS A 150 2.19 -5.67 -0.15
N GLN A 151 1.67 -6.42 -1.13
CA GLN A 151 2.52 -7.23 -2.01
C GLN A 151 2.59 -6.60 -3.39
N LYS A 152 3.79 -6.59 -3.98
CA LYS A 152 3.99 -6.14 -5.35
C LYS A 152 3.07 -6.90 -6.31
N GLY A 153 2.46 -6.16 -7.24
CA GLY A 153 1.55 -6.71 -8.23
C GLY A 153 0.10 -6.82 -7.76
N ASP A 154 -0.19 -6.67 -6.47
CA ASP A 154 -1.58 -6.67 -6.01
C ASP A 154 -2.31 -5.38 -6.43
N PRO A 155 -3.65 -5.43 -6.57
CA PRO A 155 -4.45 -4.22 -6.70
C PRO A 155 -4.27 -3.33 -5.46
N GLY A 156 -4.12 -2.01 -5.67
CA GLY A 156 -4.16 -1.03 -4.59
C GLY A 156 -5.54 -0.97 -3.94
N LYS A 157 -5.66 -1.38 -2.67
CA LYS A 157 -6.95 -1.46 -1.96
C LYS A 157 -7.15 -0.35 -0.95
N ASN A 158 -6.12 -0.07 -0.17
CA ASN A 158 -6.19 0.82 0.99
C ASN A 158 -5.02 1.81 1.01
N LEU A 159 -5.27 2.94 1.66
CA LEU A 159 -4.24 3.84 2.16
C LEU A 159 -3.88 3.37 3.57
N TYR A 160 -2.61 3.43 3.92
CA TYR A 160 -2.09 2.98 5.21
C TYR A 160 -1.36 4.13 5.90
N ILE A 161 -1.58 4.30 7.19
CA ILE A 161 -0.96 5.34 8.02
C ILE A 161 -0.33 4.64 9.22
N ILE A 162 0.97 4.83 9.42
CA ILE A 162 1.69 4.16 10.50
C ILE A 162 1.44 4.92 11.80
N ILE A 163 0.74 4.28 12.73
CA ILE A 163 0.43 4.87 14.04
C ILE A 163 1.57 4.59 15.01
N THR A 164 2.02 3.34 15.06
CA THR A 164 3.19 2.91 15.83
C THR A 164 3.99 1.87 15.03
N GLY A 165 5.29 1.78 15.32
CA GLY A 165 6.18 0.84 14.67
C GLY A 165 6.82 1.38 13.37
N ARG A 166 7.39 0.46 12.59
CA ARG A 166 8.11 0.74 11.35
C ARG A 166 7.87 -0.33 10.30
N VAL A 167 7.80 0.07 9.05
CA VAL A 167 7.70 -0.82 7.90
C VAL A 167 8.87 -0.59 6.96
N GLU A 168 9.17 -1.59 6.14
CA GLU A 168 10.23 -1.54 5.14
C GLU A 168 9.65 -1.84 3.75
N VAL A 169 10.17 -1.12 2.76
CA VAL A 169 9.88 -1.33 1.34
C VAL A 169 10.95 -2.27 0.81
N VAL A 170 10.54 -3.42 0.28
CA VAL A 170 11.45 -4.48 -0.17
C VAL A 170 11.29 -4.77 -1.66
N ASP A 171 12.41 -4.97 -2.36
CA ASP A 171 12.42 -5.38 -3.75
C ASP A 171 12.14 -6.89 -3.93
N ASP A 172 12.22 -7.37 -5.17
CA ASP A 172 11.95 -8.78 -5.50
C ASP A 172 13.00 -9.75 -4.92
N ASP A 173 14.20 -9.25 -4.62
CA ASP A 173 15.30 -10.01 -4.01
C ASP A 173 15.28 -9.92 -2.48
N GLY A 174 14.31 -9.21 -1.90
CA GLY A 174 14.18 -8.96 -0.47
C GLY A 174 15.06 -7.83 0.07
N VAL A 175 15.73 -7.07 -0.80
CA VAL A 175 16.58 -5.93 -0.41
C VAL A 175 15.70 -4.78 0.07
N VAL A 176 16.06 -4.19 1.21
CA VAL A 176 15.36 -3.04 1.78
C VAL A 176 15.74 -1.78 1.02
N LEU A 177 14.77 -1.20 0.30
CA LEU A 177 14.92 0.03 -0.49
C LEU A 177 14.68 1.29 0.33
N ALA A 178 13.78 1.22 1.31
CA ALA A 178 13.42 2.33 2.19
C ALA A 178 12.80 1.81 3.49
N GLU A 179 12.88 2.61 4.55
CA GLU A 179 12.14 2.40 5.81
C GLU A 179 11.17 3.57 6.03
N MET A 180 10.01 3.27 6.61
CA MET A 180 8.97 4.24 6.99
C MET A 180 8.57 4.00 8.44
N GLY A 181 8.29 5.07 9.19
CA GLY A 181 7.98 5.03 10.62
C GLY A 181 6.68 5.75 10.97
N THR A 182 6.42 5.90 12.27
CA THR A 182 5.25 6.62 12.80
C THR A 182 5.00 7.95 12.07
N GLY A 183 3.77 8.11 11.58
CA GLY A 183 3.31 9.27 10.82
C GLY A 183 3.48 9.15 9.31
N ASP A 184 4.28 8.20 8.81
CA ASP A 184 4.38 7.98 7.38
C ASP A 184 3.12 7.31 6.83
N VAL A 185 2.84 7.58 5.55
CA VAL A 185 1.65 7.13 4.84
C VAL A 185 2.05 6.34 3.60
N PHE A 186 1.45 5.20 3.29
CA PHE A 186 1.76 4.43 2.09
C PHE A 186 0.51 3.82 1.42
N GLY A 187 0.70 3.24 0.24
CA GLY A 187 -0.38 2.70 -0.60
C GLY A 187 -1.05 3.76 -1.50
N GLU A 188 -0.81 5.04 -1.26
CA GLU A 188 -1.37 6.17 -2.00
C GLU A 188 -0.99 6.14 -3.49
N MET A 189 0.20 5.64 -3.83
CA MET A 189 0.66 5.52 -5.21
C MET A 189 -0.34 4.72 -6.05
N SER A 190 -0.64 3.49 -5.62
CA SER A 190 -1.58 2.60 -6.31
C SER A 190 -3.01 3.17 -6.37
N LEU A 191 -3.44 3.90 -5.32
CA LEU A 191 -4.77 4.48 -5.27
C LEU A 191 -4.93 5.70 -6.18
N LEU A 192 -3.86 6.49 -6.35
CA LEU A 192 -3.86 7.73 -7.13
C LEU A 192 -3.54 7.48 -8.60
N SER A 193 -2.58 6.59 -8.90
CA SER A 193 -2.24 6.23 -10.28
C SER A 193 -3.23 5.26 -10.91
N GLY A 194 -3.92 4.46 -10.09
CA GLY A 194 -4.74 3.33 -10.56
C GLY A 194 -3.93 2.12 -10.99
N GLU A 195 -2.60 2.15 -10.80
CA GLU A 195 -1.71 1.02 -11.07
C GLU A 195 -1.69 0.02 -9.90
N ARG A 196 -1.14 -1.16 -10.16
CA ARG A 196 -0.89 -2.17 -9.13
C ARG A 196 0.20 -1.70 -8.17
N VAL A 197 0.25 -2.30 -6.99
CA VAL A 197 1.30 -2.07 -5.99
C VAL A 197 2.66 -2.29 -6.64
N SER A 198 3.53 -1.27 -6.61
CA SER A 198 4.82 -1.27 -7.31
C SER A 198 5.90 -2.10 -6.62
N THR A 199 5.80 -2.22 -5.29
CA THR A 199 6.86 -2.74 -4.42
C THR A 199 6.23 -3.35 -3.17
N THR A 200 6.83 -4.40 -2.64
CA THR A 200 6.32 -5.07 -1.44
C THR A 200 6.65 -4.21 -0.21
N ILE A 201 5.71 -4.11 0.73
CA ILE A 201 5.88 -3.41 2.00
C ILE A 201 5.54 -4.39 3.12
N GLN A 202 6.45 -4.53 4.08
CA GLN A 202 6.30 -5.44 5.20
C GLN A 202 6.66 -4.77 6.54
N ALA A 203 6.07 -5.29 7.62
CA ALA A 203 6.35 -4.81 8.96
C ALA A 203 7.79 -5.15 9.38
N SER A 204 8.58 -4.13 9.70
CA SER A 204 9.98 -4.30 10.13
C SER A 204 10.12 -4.47 11.65
N GLU A 205 9.04 -4.19 12.39
CA GLU A 205 8.77 -4.46 13.82
C GLU A 205 7.25 -4.56 14.02
N PRO A 206 6.72 -4.97 15.20
CA PRO A 206 5.28 -4.91 15.44
C PRO A 206 4.72 -3.50 15.22
N CYS A 207 3.67 -3.36 14.41
CA CYS A 207 3.10 -2.07 14.01
C CYS A 207 1.60 -2.02 14.26
N GLU A 208 1.10 -0.85 14.69
CA GLU A 208 -0.31 -0.48 14.54
C GLU A 208 -0.44 0.45 13.34
N ILE A 209 -1.36 0.10 12.43
CA ILE A 209 -1.56 0.82 11.18
C ILE A 209 -3.03 1.16 11.03
N ALA A 210 -3.31 2.44 10.75
CA ALA A 210 -4.64 2.86 10.36
C ALA A 210 -4.81 2.69 8.84
N THR A 211 -5.87 2.00 8.43
CA THR A 211 -6.21 1.70 7.04
C THR A 211 -7.44 2.49 6.60
N MET A 212 -7.42 2.97 5.36
CA MET A 212 -8.55 3.66 4.73
C MET A 212 -8.82 3.05 3.36
N SER A 213 -10.05 2.59 3.14
CA SER A 213 -10.44 2.01 1.85
C SER A 213 -10.29 3.00 0.70
N GLN A 214 -10.06 2.49 -0.52
CA GLN A 214 -10.02 3.31 -1.74
C GLN A 214 -11.25 4.22 -1.88
N LYS A 215 -12.44 3.74 -1.51
CA LYS A 215 -13.68 4.52 -1.56
C LYS A 215 -13.67 5.68 -0.58
N ASN A 216 -13.29 5.42 0.67
CA ASN A 216 -13.18 6.45 1.71
C ASN A 216 -12.07 7.45 1.36
N PHE A 217 -10.96 6.97 0.81
CA PHE A 217 -9.87 7.81 0.33
C PHE A 217 -10.34 8.77 -0.76
N ARG A 218 -11.03 8.27 -1.80
CA ARG A 218 -11.61 9.13 -2.86
C ARG A 218 -12.61 10.14 -2.29
N HIS A 219 -13.45 9.72 -1.35
CA HIS A 219 -14.39 10.60 -0.68
C HIS A 219 -13.68 11.75 0.06
N ILE A 220 -12.63 11.43 0.81
CA ILE A 220 -11.82 12.40 1.56
C ILE A 220 -11.08 13.38 0.63
N LEU A 221 -10.51 12.90 -0.47
CA LEU A 221 -9.87 13.77 -1.46
C LEU A 221 -10.86 14.77 -2.09
N ASN A 222 -12.09 14.34 -2.34
CA ASN A 222 -13.14 15.20 -2.90
C ASN A 222 -13.66 16.21 -1.86
N LYS A 223 -13.75 15.81 -0.59
CA LYS A 223 -14.21 16.68 0.52
C LYS A 223 -13.14 17.71 0.89
N TYR A 224 -11.86 17.34 0.85
CA TYR A 224 -10.75 18.18 1.31
C TYR A 224 -9.66 18.34 0.22
N PRO A 225 -9.79 19.35 -0.67
CA PRO A 225 -8.82 19.59 -1.74
C PRO A 225 -7.37 19.80 -1.26
N ALA A 226 -7.18 20.30 -0.03
CA ALA A 226 -5.85 20.45 0.57
C ALA A 226 -5.10 19.11 0.70
N LEU A 227 -5.82 18.04 1.06
CA LEU A 227 -5.26 16.69 1.14
C LEU A 227 -4.86 16.20 -0.25
N GLN A 228 -5.65 16.51 -1.28
CA GLN A 228 -5.32 16.16 -2.66
C GLN A 228 -4.00 16.79 -3.10
N VAL A 229 -3.79 18.07 -2.84
CA VAL A 229 -2.51 18.76 -3.12
C VAL A 229 -1.36 18.13 -2.34
N PHE A 230 -1.58 17.80 -1.07
CA PHE A 230 -0.57 17.12 -0.25
C PHE A 230 -0.17 15.78 -0.86
N PHE A 231 -1.13 14.92 -1.19
CA PHE A 231 -0.86 13.60 -1.75
C PHE A 231 -0.14 13.70 -3.11
N TYR A 232 -0.50 14.66 -3.96
CA TYR A 232 0.26 14.90 -5.19
C TYR A 232 1.72 15.32 -4.90
N LYS A 233 1.95 16.20 -3.92
CA LYS A 233 3.32 16.56 -3.51
C LYS A 233 4.08 15.36 -2.95
N LEU A 234 3.41 14.51 -2.16
CA LEU A 234 3.99 13.29 -1.62
C LEU A 234 4.39 12.32 -2.75
N LEU A 235 3.52 12.11 -3.74
CA LEU A 235 3.83 11.31 -4.92
C LEU A 235 5.03 11.86 -5.68
N VAL A 236 5.08 13.16 -5.93
CA VAL A 236 6.21 13.80 -6.61
C VAL A 236 7.49 13.58 -5.81
N SER A 237 7.46 13.82 -4.49
CA SER A 237 8.60 13.57 -3.60
C SER A 237 9.08 12.12 -3.67
N ARG A 238 8.17 11.15 -3.62
CA ARG A 238 8.50 9.73 -3.71
C ARG A 238 9.08 9.34 -5.05
N ILE A 239 8.50 9.82 -6.15
CA ILE A 239 9.04 9.60 -7.49
C ILE A 239 10.42 10.22 -7.59
N THR A 240 10.65 11.42 -7.06
CA THR A 240 11.98 12.02 -7.05
C THR A 240 12.97 11.21 -6.21
N THR A 241 12.59 10.71 -5.04
CA THR A 241 13.46 9.86 -4.21
C THR A 241 13.77 8.53 -4.91
N ILE A 242 12.77 7.86 -5.49
CA ILE A 242 12.97 6.62 -6.25
C ILE A 242 13.83 6.88 -7.49
N ASN A 243 13.61 7.99 -8.20
CA ASN A 243 14.41 8.36 -9.35
C ASN A 243 15.82 8.78 -8.96
N VAL A 244 16.02 9.43 -7.82
CA VAL A 244 17.34 9.73 -7.26
C VAL A 244 18.02 8.45 -6.84
N GLN A 245 17.34 7.51 -6.18
CA GLN A 245 17.89 6.19 -5.85
C GLN A 245 18.24 5.39 -7.10
N ARG A 246 17.40 5.40 -8.15
CA ARG A 246 17.74 4.81 -9.46
C ARG A 246 18.87 5.56 -10.16
N ALA A 247 18.89 6.88 -10.04
CA ALA A 247 19.95 7.72 -10.58
C ALA A 247 21.24 7.54 -9.78
N GLU A 248 21.21 7.21 -8.49
CA GLU A 248 22.33 6.84 -7.63
C GLU A 248 22.73 5.38 -7.85
N GLU A 249 21.84 4.47 -8.21
CA GLU A 249 22.22 3.16 -8.76
C GLU A 249 22.99 3.36 -10.07
N LEU A 250 22.50 4.24 -10.95
CA LEU A 250 23.16 4.63 -12.21
C LEU A 250 24.42 5.49 -11.98
N ALA A 251 24.45 6.34 -10.95
CA ALA A 251 25.53 7.29 -10.65
C ALA A 251 26.53 6.75 -9.62
N SER A 252 26.24 5.62 -8.96
CA SER A 252 27.21 4.89 -8.14
C SER A 252 28.38 4.40 -9.01
N GLY A 253 28.20 4.40 -10.34
CA GLY A 253 29.23 4.12 -11.33
C GLY A 253 29.70 2.67 -11.33
N MET A 254 29.13 1.80 -10.50
CA MET A 254 29.58 0.42 -10.33
C MET A 254 28.65 -0.56 -11.04
N VAL A 255 28.37 -0.26 -12.31
CA VAL A 255 27.81 -1.19 -13.29
C VAL A 255 28.72 -1.17 -14.49
N GLY A 256 29.21 -2.34 -14.90
CA GLY A 256 30.16 -2.44 -15.99
C GLY A 256 30.50 -3.90 -16.32
N GLN A 257 31.52 -4.08 -17.16
CA GLN A 257 32.11 -5.38 -17.42
C GLN A 257 33.35 -5.58 -16.56
N LEU A 258 33.59 -6.82 -16.11
CA LEU A 258 34.80 -7.20 -15.38
C LEU A 258 36.07 -7.11 -16.24
N SER A 259 35.92 -6.96 -17.56
CA SER A 259 37.00 -6.61 -18.48
C SER A 259 37.46 -5.16 -18.35
N ASP A 260 36.59 -4.26 -17.90
CA ASP A 260 36.89 -2.82 -17.78
C ASP A 260 37.51 -2.47 -16.42
N ILE A 261 37.12 -3.19 -15.38
CA ILE A 261 37.64 -3.06 -14.01
C ILE A 261 37.75 -4.44 -13.38
N SER A 262 38.92 -4.76 -12.84
CA SER A 262 39.15 -6.07 -12.23
C SER A 262 38.29 -6.23 -10.96
N PRO A 263 37.84 -7.47 -10.62
CA PRO A 263 37.15 -7.72 -9.35
C PRO A 263 37.92 -7.23 -8.12
N VAL A 264 39.26 -7.25 -8.18
CA VAL A 264 40.17 -6.75 -7.14
C VAL A 264 39.98 -5.24 -6.94
N GLU A 265 40.12 -4.45 -8.00
CA GLU A 265 39.93 -2.98 -7.96
C GLU A 265 38.50 -2.64 -7.54
N LEU A 266 37.52 -3.39 -8.03
CA LEU A 266 36.11 -3.21 -7.68
C LEU A 266 35.88 -3.38 -6.18
N CYS A 267 36.38 -4.48 -5.60
CA CYS A 267 36.28 -4.73 -4.17
C CYS A 267 37.04 -3.66 -3.35
N GLN A 268 38.22 -3.24 -3.80
CA GLN A 268 38.99 -2.17 -3.16
C GLN A 268 38.26 -0.83 -3.18
N MET A 269 37.59 -0.48 -4.30
CA MET A 269 36.78 0.74 -4.38
C MET A 269 35.59 0.70 -3.43
N ILE A 270 34.92 -0.45 -3.29
CA ILE A 270 33.81 -0.62 -2.33
C ILE A 270 34.31 -0.45 -0.89
N ASN A 271 35.43 -1.11 -0.55
CA ASN A 271 36.05 -1.02 0.79
C ASN A 271 36.53 0.40 1.11
N SER A 272 37.28 1.03 0.20
CA SER A 272 37.85 2.38 0.41
C SER A 272 36.79 3.47 0.56
N ASN A 273 35.64 3.31 -0.11
CA ASN A 273 34.50 4.22 0.02
C ASN A 273 33.49 3.79 1.10
N GLN A 274 33.81 2.77 1.90
CA GLN A 274 32.96 2.24 2.98
C GLN A 274 31.52 1.97 2.53
N LYS A 275 31.34 1.45 1.31
CA LYS A 275 30.01 1.22 0.75
C LYS A 275 29.36 0.00 1.41
N THR A 276 28.05 0.11 1.63
CA THR A 276 27.20 -0.96 2.17
C THR A 276 26.21 -1.41 1.10
N GLY A 277 26.23 -2.70 0.74
CA GLY A 277 25.41 -3.20 -0.36
C GLY A 277 25.79 -4.59 -0.88
N HIS A 278 25.12 -5.01 -1.94
CA HIS A 278 25.35 -6.27 -2.67
C HIS A 278 26.14 -5.99 -3.94
N LEU A 279 27.32 -6.57 -4.07
CA LEU A 279 28.02 -6.70 -5.33
C LEU A 279 27.53 -7.97 -6.03
N LYS A 280 26.73 -7.83 -7.09
CA LYS A 280 26.28 -8.94 -7.94
C LYS A 280 27.20 -9.08 -9.14
N ILE A 281 27.55 -10.32 -9.47
CA ILE A 281 28.38 -10.67 -10.62
C ILE A 281 27.68 -11.75 -11.43
N GLU A 282 27.57 -11.54 -12.73
CA GLU A 282 26.98 -12.48 -13.69
C GLU A 282 28.05 -12.85 -14.71
N SER A 283 28.44 -14.13 -14.74
CA SER A 283 29.33 -14.71 -15.75
C SER A 283 28.59 -15.83 -16.49
N ASN A 284 29.09 -16.25 -17.65
CA ASN A 284 28.36 -17.09 -18.62
C ASN A 284 27.73 -18.37 -18.02
N ASP A 285 28.33 -18.94 -16.98
CA ASP A 285 27.85 -20.18 -16.34
C ASP A 285 27.48 -20.01 -14.85
N TYR A 286 27.79 -18.86 -14.23
CA TYR A 286 27.67 -18.69 -12.77
C TYR A 286 27.27 -17.26 -12.37
N ASN A 287 26.36 -17.19 -11.40
CA ASN A 287 26.01 -15.96 -10.71
C ASN A 287 26.67 -15.93 -9.33
N GLY A 288 27.23 -14.78 -8.99
CA GLY A 288 27.89 -14.50 -7.72
C GLY A 288 27.29 -13.31 -7.01
N ARG A 289 27.42 -13.32 -5.69
CA ARG A 289 27.16 -12.14 -4.87
C ARG A 289 28.16 -12.03 -3.73
N ILE A 290 28.57 -10.79 -3.42
CA ILE A 290 29.32 -10.45 -2.23
C ILE A 290 28.56 -9.36 -1.50
N LEU A 291 28.35 -9.52 -0.20
CA LEU A 291 27.71 -8.53 0.64
C LEU A 291 28.77 -7.73 1.39
N PHE A 292 28.64 -6.42 1.33
CA PHE A 292 29.50 -5.46 2.01
C PHE A 292 28.72 -4.68 3.06
N ASN A 293 29.29 -4.55 4.26
CA ASN A 293 28.79 -3.68 5.31
C ASN A 293 29.91 -2.72 5.74
N GLU A 294 29.72 -1.43 5.49
CA GLU A 294 30.70 -0.37 5.75
C GLU A 294 32.08 -0.67 5.11
N GLY A 295 32.06 -1.27 3.91
CA GLY A 295 33.25 -1.66 3.16
C GLY A 295 33.84 -3.02 3.53
N GLU A 296 33.42 -3.66 4.61
CA GLU A 296 33.88 -5.00 5.00
C GLU A 296 32.99 -6.09 4.40
N VAL A 297 33.58 -7.24 4.07
CA VAL A 297 32.83 -8.38 3.51
C VAL A 297 32.17 -9.15 4.64
N ILE A 298 30.86 -9.34 4.53
CA ILE A 298 30.06 -10.07 5.53
C ILE A 298 29.49 -11.39 5.00
N LYS A 299 29.48 -11.58 3.68
CA LYS A 299 29.06 -12.84 3.04
C LYS A 299 29.52 -12.89 1.59
N GLY A 300 29.82 -14.09 1.09
CA GLY A 300 30.06 -14.34 -0.33
C GLY A 300 29.34 -15.61 -0.78
N ASP A 301 28.80 -15.63 -1.99
CA ASP A 301 28.24 -16.83 -2.63
C ASP A 301 28.65 -16.84 -4.10
N PHE A 302 29.33 -17.88 -4.58
CA PHE A 302 29.71 -18.02 -5.99
C PHE A 302 29.94 -19.48 -6.37
N ALA A 303 29.34 -19.95 -7.46
CA ALA A 303 29.54 -21.29 -8.01
C ALA A 303 29.42 -22.45 -6.98
N GLY A 304 28.52 -22.31 -5.99
CA GLY A 304 28.33 -23.30 -4.92
C GLY A 304 29.37 -23.24 -3.79
N LYS A 305 30.29 -22.27 -3.82
CA LYS A 305 31.17 -21.93 -2.70
C LYS A 305 30.55 -20.78 -1.89
N GLU A 306 30.90 -20.73 -0.61
CA GLU A 306 30.43 -19.73 0.34
C GLU A 306 31.60 -18.94 0.96
N ASP A 307 31.29 -17.73 1.41
CA ASP A 307 32.14 -16.80 2.15
C ASP A 307 33.51 -16.54 1.52
N GLN A 308 34.60 -16.85 2.23
CA GLN A 308 35.96 -16.54 1.79
C GLN A 308 36.32 -17.25 0.48
N GLU A 309 35.89 -18.51 0.33
CA GLU A 309 36.16 -19.28 -0.89
C GLU A 309 35.38 -18.72 -2.09
N ALA A 310 34.14 -18.27 -1.89
CA ALA A 310 33.40 -17.55 -2.91
C ALA A 310 34.09 -16.24 -3.31
N PHE A 311 34.60 -15.49 -2.32
CA PHE A 311 35.32 -14.25 -2.53
C PHE A 311 36.58 -14.48 -3.39
N TYR A 312 37.40 -15.48 -3.06
CA TYR A 312 38.61 -15.79 -3.83
C TYR A 312 38.31 -16.22 -5.27
N GLU A 313 37.26 -17.01 -5.49
CA GLU A 313 36.84 -17.39 -6.85
C GLU A 313 36.40 -16.17 -7.66
N ILE A 314 35.62 -15.27 -7.05
CA ILE A 314 35.19 -14.03 -7.69
C ILE A 314 36.39 -13.17 -8.09
N LEU A 315 37.44 -13.10 -7.26
CA LEU A 315 38.66 -12.37 -7.60
C LEU A 315 39.39 -12.93 -8.83
N SER A 316 39.15 -14.18 -9.20
CA SER A 316 39.77 -14.83 -10.37
C SER A 316 39.04 -14.58 -11.69
N LEU A 317 37.85 -13.98 -11.64
CA LEU A 317 37.06 -13.70 -12.83
C LEU A 317 37.70 -12.63 -13.71
N ASN A 318 37.79 -12.91 -15.00
CA ASN A 318 38.30 -11.98 -16.01
C ASN A 318 37.23 -11.52 -17.01
N ASP A 319 36.02 -12.08 -16.91
CA ASP A 319 34.88 -11.74 -17.76
C ASP A 319 33.57 -11.93 -16.99
N GLY A 320 32.57 -11.14 -17.36
CA GLY A 320 31.28 -11.07 -16.70
C GLY A 320 30.81 -9.63 -16.49
N ARG A 321 29.55 -9.49 -16.12
CA ARG A 321 28.94 -8.21 -15.79
C ARG A 321 28.86 -8.08 -14.28
N PHE A 322 29.12 -6.89 -13.75
CA PHE A 322 28.90 -6.60 -12.35
C PHE A 322 27.86 -5.49 -12.15
N LYS A 323 27.16 -5.55 -11.03
CA LYS A 323 26.25 -4.52 -10.54
C LYS A 323 26.37 -4.41 -9.04
N PHE A 324 26.70 -3.23 -8.53
CA PHE A 324 26.58 -2.92 -7.10
C PHE A 324 25.18 -2.35 -6.80
N VAL A 325 24.49 -2.92 -5.81
CA VAL A 325 23.20 -2.46 -5.30
C VAL A 325 23.42 -1.98 -3.87
N GLN A 326 23.02 -0.76 -3.56
CA GLN A 326 23.22 -0.18 -2.23
C GLN A 326 22.16 -0.67 -1.25
N GLY A 327 22.56 -0.91 0.00
CA GLY A 327 21.67 -1.33 1.08
C GLY A 327 21.79 -2.81 1.42
N LEU A 328 21.48 -3.13 2.68
CA LEU A 328 21.44 -4.49 3.21
C LEU A 328 20.14 -4.68 3.99
N THR A 329 19.61 -5.89 3.98
CA THR A 329 18.49 -6.26 4.86
C THR A 329 18.91 -6.20 6.34
N ARG A 330 17.93 -6.10 7.24
CA ARG A 330 18.18 -6.09 8.69
C ARG A 330 18.87 -7.35 9.20
N ALA A 331 18.60 -8.50 8.57
CA ALA A 331 19.26 -9.75 8.89
C ALA A 331 20.73 -9.74 8.44
N GLU A 332 21.00 -9.26 7.23
CA GLU A 332 22.35 -9.17 6.68
C GLU A 332 23.23 -8.16 7.45
N LYS A 333 22.68 -7.03 7.90
CA LYS A 333 23.42 -6.07 8.74
C LYS A 333 23.96 -6.66 10.04
N LYS A 334 23.35 -7.74 10.53
CA LYS A 334 23.76 -8.44 11.76
C LYS A 334 24.78 -9.55 11.51
N LEU A 335 25.11 -9.84 10.25
CA LEU A 335 26.11 -10.85 9.93
C LEU A 335 27.50 -10.36 10.37
N PRO A 336 28.32 -11.25 10.95
CA PRO A 336 29.70 -10.92 11.28
C PRO A 336 30.52 -10.74 10.00
N VAL A 337 31.55 -9.90 10.09
CA VAL A 337 32.58 -9.80 9.03
C VAL A 337 33.28 -11.15 8.89
N ILE A 338 33.38 -11.68 7.68
CA ILE A 338 33.95 -13.03 7.43
C ILE A 338 35.48 -13.06 7.49
N GLY A 339 36.13 -11.90 7.48
CA GLY A 339 37.57 -11.73 7.60
C GLY A 339 37.99 -10.29 7.35
N GLY A 340 39.18 -9.89 7.80
CA GLY A 340 39.68 -8.54 7.51
C GLY A 340 39.91 -8.38 6.00
N PHE A 341 39.24 -7.40 5.38
CA PHE A 341 39.23 -7.21 3.94
C PHE A 341 40.63 -7.30 3.29
N MET A 342 41.60 -6.55 3.82
CA MET A 342 42.96 -6.53 3.28
C MET A 342 43.66 -7.88 3.37
N GLY A 343 43.42 -8.66 4.43
CA GLY A 343 44.00 -10.00 4.58
C GLY A 343 43.44 -10.97 3.55
N MET A 344 42.12 -10.94 3.35
CA MET A 344 41.46 -11.74 2.31
C MET A 344 41.92 -11.34 0.91
N LEU A 345 42.05 -10.03 0.63
CA LEU A 345 42.48 -9.57 -0.67
C LEU A 345 43.91 -10.03 -1.01
N MET A 346 44.83 -9.93 -0.06
CA MET A 346 46.22 -10.39 -0.24
C MET A 346 46.31 -11.90 -0.45
N GLU A 347 45.54 -12.68 0.30
CA GLU A 347 45.46 -14.14 0.12
C GLU A 347 44.87 -14.50 -1.26
N GLY A 348 43.82 -13.81 -1.68
CA GLY A 348 43.23 -13.97 -3.01
C GLY A 348 44.21 -13.67 -4.13
N MET A 349 44.92 -12.54 -4.06
CA MET A 349 45.95 -12.18 -5.05
C MET A 349 47.08 -13.21 -5.12
N LYS A 350 47.55 -13.71 -3.98
CA LYS A 350 48.57 -14.76 -3.94
C LYS A 350 48.12 -16.03 -4.66
N ARG A 351 46.87 -16.47 -4.43
CA ARG A 351 46.30 -17.63 -5.12
C ARG A 351 46.20 -17.44 -6.64
N LEU A 352 45.94 -16.21 -7.10
CA LEU A 352 45.92 -15.89 -8.53
C LEU A 352 47.31 -15.96 -9.16
N ASP A 353 48.32 -15.47 -8.46
CA ASP A 353 49.71 -15.54 -8.93
C ASP A 353 50.20 -16.99 -8.99
N ASP A 354 49.87 -17.82 -7.98
CA ASP A 354 50.20 -19.25 -7.94
C ASP A 354 49.51 -20.08 -9.04
N GLN A 355 48.38 -19.61 -9.60
CA GLN A 355 47.68 -20.25 -10.72
C GLN A 355 48.19 -19.79 -12.10
N ARG A 356 48.90 -18.67 -12.16
CA ARG A 356 49.46 -18.09 -13.40
C ARG A 356 50.92 -18.50 -13.66
N GLY A 357 51.63 -18.98 -12.64
CA GLY A 357 52.97 -19.55 -12.74
C GLY A 357 52.95 -21.04 -13.03
#